data_AF-A0A0K0Y4K7-F1
#
_entry.id   AF-A0A0K0Y4K7-F1
#
_cell.length_a   1.000
_cell.length_b   1.000
_cell.length_c   1.000
_cell.angle_alpha   90.00
_cell.angle_beta   90.00
_cell.angle_gamma   90.00
#
_symmetry.space_group_name_H-M   'P 1'
#
loop_
_entity.id
_entity.type
_entity.pdbx_description
1 polymer ?
#
loop_
_entity_poly.entity_id
_entity_poly.type
_entity_poly.pdbx_seq_one_letter_code
_entity_poly.pdbx_strand_id
1 'polypeptide(L)'
;MSKSGLVVGALLVLTGCVPPEQTAVVGPSGQVMSLARCSQSPNGCYQQASETCQGSYQVLDSYSKSGGLIADVLPGPVTWYYMNYQCGASDGRTPSFPFRGQQYVPPPIVVNPAPVTTTTNCNRFGNNVTCTTR
;
A
#
# COMPACT_ATOMS: atom_id res chain seq x y z
N MET A 1 63.06 -8.13 -31.11
CA MET A 1 62.87 -7.86 -29.67
C MET A 1 62.03 -6.60 -29.53
N SER A 2 60.77 -6.72 -29.10
CA SER A 2 60.17 -5.85 -28.06
C SER A 2 58.72 -6.30 -27.82
N LYS A 3 58.37 -6.43 -26.55
CA LYS A 3 57.10 -6.91 -26.00
C LYS A 3 56.16 -5.73 -25.79
N SER A 4 54.87 -5.88 -26.07
CA SER A 4 53.77 -5.06 -25.52
C SER A 4 52.47 -5.78 -25.94
N GLY A 5 51.54 -6.18 -25.09
CA GLY A 5 51.23 -5.83 -23.71
C GLY A 5 49.72 -6.00 -23.62
N LEU A 6 49.28 -7.20 -23.24
CA LEU A 6 47.88 -7.62 -23.21
C LEU A 6 47.18 -6.92 -22.04
N VAL A 7 46.38 -5.89 -22.29
CA VAL A 7 45.55 -5.24 -21.26
C VAL A 7 44.18 -5.90 -21.23
N VAL A 8 44.01 -6.85 -20.31
CA VAL A 8 42.72 -7.44 -19.95
C VAL A 8 42.03 -6.45 -19.00
N GLY A 9 41.09 -5.66 -19.56
CA GLY A 9 40.23 -4.78 -18.78
C GLY A 9 39.22 -5.61 -17.97
N ALA A 10 39.40 -5.65 -16.66
CA ALA A 10 38.48 -6.29 -15.73
C ALA A 10 37.14 -5.55 -15.67
N LEU A 11 36.10 -6.14 -16.25
CA LEU A 11 34.71 -5.72 -16.07
C LEU A 11 34.24 -6.13 -14.67
N LEU A 12 34.29 -5.17 -13.73
CA LEU A 12 33.63 -5.28 -12.42
C LEU A 12 32.11 -5.18 -12.63
N VAL A 13 31.45 -6.33 -12.78
CA VAL A 13 29.98 -6.43 -12.74
C VAL A 13 29.57 -6.29 -11.27
N LEU A 14 29.22 -5.06 -10.86
CA LEU A 14 28.55 -4.81 -9.59
C LEU A 14 27.15 -5.44 -9.65
N THR A 15 27.03 -6.70 -9.24
CA THR A 15 25.74 -7.33 -8.96
C THR A 15 25.16 -6.67 -7.72
N GLY A 16 24.49 -5.52 -7.90
CA GLY A 16 23.65 -4.93 -6.89
C GLY A 16 22.59 -5.95 -6.50
N CYS A 17 22.62 -6.39 -5.25
CA CYS A 17 21.57 -7.20 -4.66
C CYS A 17 20.36 -6.28 -4.49
N VAL A 18 19.54 -6.15 -5.54
CA VAL A 18 18.22 -5.54 -5.43
C VAL A 18 17.41 -6.49 -4.54
N PRO A 19 16.99 -6.08 -3.33
CA PRO A 19 16.10 -6.92 -2.54
C PRO A 19 14.88 -7.19 -3.41
N PRO A 20 14.51 -8.45 -3.68
CA PRO A 20 13.29 -8.72 -4.41
C PRO A 20 12.17 -8.04 -3.63
N GLU A 21 11.34 -7.24 -4.31
CA GLU A 21 10.01 -6.94 -3.82
C GLU A 21 9.32 -8.31 -3.73
N GLN A 22 9.44 -8.98 -2.59
CA GLN A 22 8.90 -10.33 -2.38
C GLN A 22 7.39 -10.19 -2.36
N THR A 23 6.80 -10.25 -3.55
CA THR A 23 5.36 -10.25 -3.77
C THR A 23 4.76 -11.62 -3.51
N ALA A 24 5.54 -12.64 -3.13
CA ALA A 24 5.09 -13.99 -2.88
C ALA A 24 5.81 -14.63 -1.68
N VAL A 25 5.04 -15.15 -0.72
CA VAL A 25 5.52 -15.84 0.49
C VAL A 25 4.71 -17.11 0.72
N VAL A 26 5.34 -18.17 1.24
CA VAL A 26 4.59 -19.40 1.59
C VAL A 26 3.82 -19.16 2.88
N GLY A 27 2.50 -19.28 2.81
CA GLY A 27 1.59 -19.09 3.94
C GLY A 27 1.55 -20.31 4.88
N PRO A 28 0.90 -20.18 6.06
CA PRO A 28 0.77 -21.26 7.04
C PRO A 28 0.03 -22.51 6.52
N SER A 29 -0.74 -22.37 5.45
CA SER A 29 -1.43 -23.46 4.74
C SER A 29 -0.53 -24.21 3.75
N GLY A 30 0.73 -23.80 3.58
CA GLY A 30 1.63 -24.32 2.54
C GLY A 30 1.36 -23.76 1.14
N GLN A 31 0.33 -22.92 0.99
CA GLN A 31 0.00 -22.24 -0.27
C GLN A 31 0.79 -20.94 -0.43
N VAL A 32 1.10 -20.58 -1.67
CA VAL A 32 1.79 -19.32 -1.98
C VAL A 32 0.82 -18.16 -1.85
N MET A 33 1.13 -17.24 -0.94
CA MET A 33 0.43 -15.97 -0.74
C MET A 33 1.14 -14.88 -1.50
N SER A 34 0.41 -14.18 -2.36
CA SER A 34 0.91 -13.04 -3.10
C SER A 34 0.39 -11.72 -2.56
N LEU A 35 1.21 -10.66 -2.63
CA LEU A 35 0.86 -9.30 -2.24
C LEU A 35 0.80 -8.40 -3.47
N ALA A 36 -0.37 -7.83 -3.75
CA ALA A 36 -0.56 -6.74 -4.70
C ALA A 36 -0.50 -5.40 -3.96
N ARG A 37 0.26 -4.44 -4.51
CA ARG A 37 0.38 -3.07 -4.00
C ARG A 37 0.03 -2.10 -5.11
N CYS A 38 -0.99 -1.28 -4.86
CA CYS A 38 -1.56 -0.40 -5.88
C CYS A 38 -1.77 1.00 -5.31
N SER A 39 -1.64 2.03 -6.14
CA SER A 39 -1.93 3.41 -5.74
C SER A 39 -3.15 3.93 -6.51
N GLN A 40 -3.71 5.04 -6.03
CA GLN A 40 -4.83 5.77 -6.66
C GLN A 40 -6.18 5.07 -6.59
N SER A 41 -6.28 3.78 -6.90
CA SER A 41 -7.51 3.00 -6.80
C SER A 41 -7.28 1.53 -6.44
N PRO A 42 -8.28 0.86 -5.82
CA PRO A 42 -8.26 -0.58 -5.60
C PRO A 42 -8.21 -1.42 -6.88
N ASN A 43 -8.68 -0.88 -8.01
CA ASN A 43 -8.84 -1.60 -9.28
C ASN A 43 -7.53 -2.19 -9.80
N GLY A 44 -6.40 -1.50 -9.58
CA GLY A 44 -5.09 -2.02 -9.94
C GLY A 44 -4.75 -3.35 -9.24
N CYS A 45 -5.27 -3.56 -8.02
CA CYS A 45 -4.96 -4.77 -7.26
C CYS A 45 -5.75 -5.97 -7.77
N TYR A 46 -6.99 -5.74 -8.21
CA TYR A 46 -7.77 -6.76 -8.90
C TYR A 46 -7.12 -7.16 -10.22
N GLN A 47 -6.64 -6.18 -11.01
CA GLN A 47 -5.93 -6.42 -12.26
C GLN A 47 -4.66 -7.24 -12.02
N GLN A 48 -3.80 -6.79 -11.12
CA GLN A 48 -2.56 -7.50 -10.78
C GLN A 48 -2.80 -8.94 -10.32
N ALA A 49 -3.81 -9.17 -9.47
CA ALA A 49 -4.15 -10.52 -9.03
C ALA A 49 -4.71 -11.39 -10.17
N SER A 50 -5.56 -10.84 -11.04
CA SER A 50 -6.09 -11.55 -12.20
C SER A 50 -5.01 -11.93 -13.21
N GLU A 51 -4.05 -11.04 -13.46
CA GLU A 51 -2.90 -11.27 -14.34
C GLU A 51 -1.96 -12.32 -13.75
N THR A 52 -1.71 -12.26 -12.43
CA THR A 52 -0.83 -13.21 -11.73
C THR A 52 -1.41 -14.61 -11.72
N CYS A 53 -2.71 -14.74 -11.42
CA CYS A 53 -3.33 -16.06 -11.23
C CYS A 53 -3.89 -16.65 -12.52
N GLN A 54 -4.03 -15.87 -13.60
CA GLN A 54 -4.61 -16.30 -14.88
C GLN A 54 -5.95 -17.05 -14.70
N GLY A 55 -6.74 -16.66 -13.70
CA GLY A 55 -7.87 -17.43 -13.21
C GLY A 55 -8.41 -16.88 -11.90
N SER A 56 -9.19 -17.70 -11.18
CA SER A 56 -9.74 -17.31 -9.89
C SER A 56 -8.66 -17.19 -8.83
N TYR A 57 -8.92 -16.32 -7.85
CA TYR A 57 -8.07 -16.13 -6.68
C TYR A 57 -8.91 -15.89 -5.43
N GLN A 58 -8.38 -16.33 -4.30
CA GLN A 58 -8.90 -16.07 -2.98
C GLN A 58 -8.23 -14.83 -2.41
N VAL A 59 -9.02 -13.85 -1.96
CA VAL A 59 -8.51 -12.72 -1.18
C VAL A 59 -8.39 -13.15 0.29
N LEU A 60 -7.25 -12.86 0.89
CA LEU A 60 -6.91 -13.25 2.27
C LEU A 60 -6.95 -12.07 3.23
N ASP A 61 -6.37 -10.94 2.81
CA ASP A 61 -6.44 -9.68 3.55
C ASP A 61 -6.42 -8.52 2.55
N SER A 62 -7.06 -7.42 2.92
CA SER A 62 -7.00 -6.18 2.15
C SER A 62 -7.02 -4.99 3.09
N TYR A 63 -6.26 -3.96 2.76
CA TYR A 63 -6.28 -2.70 3.51
C TYR A 63 -5.78 -1.55 2.65
N SER A 64 -6.10 -0.33 3.07
CA SER A 64 -5.52 0.88 2.53
C SER A 64 -4.76 1.64 3.62
N LYS A 65 -3.76 2.44 3.25
CA LYS A 65 -3.11 3.40 4.17
C LYS A 65 -2.64 4.61 3.40
N SER A 66 -2.58 5.77 4.06
CA SER A 66 -1.94 6.96 3.52
C SER A 66 -0.42 6.82 3.66
N GLY A 67 0.31 7.17 2.61
CA GLY A 67 1.78 7.08 2.59
C GLY A 67 2.39 8.11 1.64
N GLY A 68 3.70 8.31 1.76
CA GLY A 68 4.47 9.10 0.81
C GLY A 68 4.63 8.35 -0.52
N LEU A 69 5.12 9.05 -1.54
CA LEU A 69 5.43 8.45 -2.85
C LEU A 69 6.58 7.42 -2.80
N ILE A 70 7.42 7.48 -1.76
CA ILE A 70 8.68 6.71 -1.68
C ILE A 70 8.80 5.87 -0.40
N ALA A 71 8.01 6.17 0.64
CA ALA A 71 7.98 5.41 1.88
C ALA A 71 6.62 5.54 2.57
N ASP A 72 6.10 4.42 3.06
CA ASP A 72 4.83 4.33 3.78
C ASP A 72 4.85 4.95 5.20
N VAL A 73 5.97 5.58 5.60
CA VAL A 73 6.19 6.03 6.99
C VAL A 73 5.70 7.46 7.25
N LEU A 74 5.56 8.28 6.19
CA LEU A 74 5.05 9.64 6.30
C LEU A 74 3.65 9.72 5.67
N PRO A 75 2.64 10.28 6.35
CA PRO A 75 1.31 10.46 5.78
C PRO A 75 1.40 11.40 4.58
N GLY A 76 1.35 10.84 3.38
CA GLY A 76 1.43 11.57 2.12
C GLY A 76 0.07 11.66 1.42
N PRO A 77 0.00 12.37 0.28
CA PRO A 77 -1.26 12.58 -0.45
C PRO A 77 -1.76 11.31 -1.15
N VAL A 78 -0.97 10.23 -1.15
CA VAL A 78 -1.29 8.99 -1.88
C VAL A 78 -1.89 7.96 -0.93
N THR A 79 -3.05 7.46 -1.30
CA THR A 79 -3.62 6.26 -0.71
C THR A 79 -3.05 5.05 -1.43
N TRP A 80 -2.38 4.20 -0.65
CA TRP A 80 -1.89 2.91 -1.09
C TRP A 80 -2.87 1.82 -0.68
N TYR A 81 -3.15 0.90 -1.60
CA TYR A 81 -3.99 -0.27 -1.44
C TYR A 81 -3.11 -1.52 -1.44
N TYR A 82 -3.39 -2.41 -0.51
CA TYR A 82 -2.67 -3.66 -0.32
C TYR A 82 -3.68 -4.80 -0.35
N MET A 83 -3.37 -5.85 -1.09
CA MET A 83 -4.21 -7.03 -1.19
C MET A 83 -3.36 -8.29 -1.15
N ASN A 84 -3.57 -9.12 -0.14
CA ASN A 84 -3.01 -10.46 -0.07
C ASN A 84 -3.97 -11.43 -0.73
N TYR A 85 -3.48 -12.27 -1.63
CA TYR A 85 -4.27 -13.22 -2.37
C TYR A 85 -3.54 -14.56 -2.56
N GLN A 86 -4.31 -15.61 -2.79
CA GLN A 86 -3.84 -16.94 -3.16
C GLN A 86 -4.52 -17.33 -4.48
N CYS A 87 -3.77 -17.83 -5.45
CA CYS A 87 -4.37 -18.34 -6.69
C CYS A 87 -5.12 -19.65 -6.40
N GLY A 88 -6.30 -19.82 -7.01
CA GLY A 88 -7.12 -21.01 -6.82
C GLY A 88 -8.60 -20.69 -6.57
N ALA A 89 -9.30 -21.61 -5.91
CA ALA A 89 -10.73 -21.45 -5.64
C ALA A 89 -10.98 -20.21 -4.77
N SER A 90 -12.02 -19.46 -5.13
CA SER A 90 -12.46 -18.27 -4.40
C SER A 90 -13.74 -18.57 -3.61
N ASP A 91 -13.86 -18.00 -2.42
CA ASP A 91 -15.10 -17.96 -1.62
C ASP A 91 -16.07 -16.86 -2.10
N GLY A 92 -15.70 -16.14 -3.17
CA GLY A 92 -16.51 -15.09 -3.78
C GLY A 92 -16.52 -13.77 -3.00
N ARG A 93 -15.70 -13.62 -1.95
CA ARG A 93 -15.63 -12.39 -1.18
C ARG A 93 -14.79 -11.34 -1.89
N THR A 94 -15.34 -10.13 -1.98
CA THR A 94 -14.60 -8.97 -2.49
C THR A 94 -13.81 -8.30 -1.35
N PRO A 95 -12.60 -7.77 -1.64
CA PRO A 95 -11.83 -7.00 -0.68
C PRO A 95 -12.51 -5.66 -0.36
N SER A 96 -12.47 -5.28 0.91
CA SER A 96 -13.09 -4.05 1.42
C SER A 96 -12.11 -2.89 1.60
N PHE A 97 -10.80 -3.14 1.53
CA PHE A 97 -9.72 -2.15 1.68
C PHE A 97 -9.89 -1.13 2.84
N PRO A 98 -10.22 -1.58 4.06
CA PRO A 98 -10.36 -0.69 5.21
C PRO A 98 -9.09 0.14 5.42
N PHE A 99 -9.27 1.41 5.73
CA PHE A 99 -8.16 2.32 5.98
C PHE A 99 -7.50 2.02 7.32
N ARG A 100 -6.21 1.64 7.29
CA ARG A 100 -5.34 1.42 8.44
C ARG A 100 -4.42 2.62 8.59
N GLY A 101 -4.76 3.54 9.51
CA GLY A 101 -3.99 4.74 9.77
C GLY A 101 -4.69 5.66 10.76
N GLN A 102 -4.10 6.84 11.01
CA GLN A 102 -4.73 7.86 11.84
C GLN A 102 -6.06 8.29 11.22
N GLN A 103 -7.16 8.09 11.95
CA GLN A 103 -8.49 8.53 11.57
C GLN A 103 -8.92 9.65 12.50
N TYR A 104 -9.55 10.69 11.95
CA TYR A 104 -10.17 11.73 12.76
C TYR A 104 -11.34 11.12 13.54
N VAL A 105 -11.29 11.18 14.87
CA VAL A 105 -12.40 10.84 15.74
C VAL A 105 -13.11 12.14 16.11
N PRO A 106 -14.36 12.37 15.64
CA PRO A 106 -15.09 13.57 16.03
C PRO A 106 -15.33 13.57 17.55
N PRO A 107 -15.25 14.74 18.21
CA PRO A 107 -15.61 14.83 19.62
C PRO A 107 -17.08 14.40 19.82
N PRO A 108 -17.41 13.76 20.96
CA PRO A 108 -18.78 13.37 21.26
C PRO A 108 -19.68 14.61 21.27
N ILE A 109 -20.84 14.51 20.61
CA ILE A 109 -21.83 15.59 20.56
C ILE A 109 -22.44 15.71 21.97
N VAL A 110 -21.96 16.68 22.75
CA VAL A 110 -22.60 17.04 24.02
C VAL A 110 -23.86 17.81 23.68
N VAL A 111 -25.02 17.16 23.78
CA VAL A 111 -26.33 17.81 23.61
C VAL A 111 -26.59 18.68 24.85
N ASN A 112 -25.98 19.86 24.90
CA ASN A 112 -26.30 20.85 25.93
C ASN A 112 -27.48 21.71 25.43
N PRO A 113 -28.56 21.95 26.21
CA PRO A 113 -29.77 22.63 25.72
C PRO A 113 -29.65 24.14 25.40
N ALA A 114 -28.45 24.67 25.17
CA ALA A 114 -28.24 26.07 24.77
C ALA A 114 -27.43 26.13 23.47
N PRO A 115 -27.89 26.83 22.42
CA PRO A 115 -27.15 26.93 21.16
C PRO A 115 -25.92 27.81 21.37
N VAL A 116 -24.80 27.19 21.76
CA VAL A 116 -23.49 27.82 21.65
C VAL A 116 -23.04 27.61 20.20
N THR A 117 -23.13 28.65 19.38
CA THR A 117 -22.58 28.66 18.02
C THR A 117 -21.07 28.43 18.07
N THR A 118 -20.65 27.18 18.00
CA THR A 118 -19.23 26.80 17.91
C THR A 118 -18.87 26.73 16.44
N THR A 119 -18.02 27.65 15.99
CA THR A 119 -17.61 27.67 14.58
C THR A 119 -16.41 26.74 14.43
N THR A 120 -16.65 25.58 13.82
CA THR A 120 -15.56 24.65 13.52
C THR A 120 -14.92 25.04 12.20
N ASN A 121 -13.66 25.50 12.25
CA ASN A 121 -12.86 25.77 11.06
C ASN A 121 -11.98 24.57 10.76
N CYS A 122 -12.25 23.90 9.65
CA CYS A 122 -11.44 22.80 9.15
C CYS A 122 -10.59 23.27 7.98
N ASN A 123 -9.27 23.25 8.17
CA ASN A 123 -8.32 23.46 7.08
C ASN A 123 -7.96 22.09 6.49
N ARG A 124 -8.17 21.97 5.17
CA ARG A 124 -7.84 20.76 4.41
C ARG A 124 -6.56 21.00 3.63
N PHE A 125 -5.52 20.22 3.93
CA PHE A 125 -4.28 20.21 3.14
C PHE A 125 -4.02 18.78 2.67
N GLY A 126 -4.29 18.52 1.38
CA GLY A 126 -4.32 17.16 0.84
C GLY A 126 -5.35 16.27 1.54
N ASN A 127 -4.91 15.11 2.04
CA ASN A 127 -5.74 14.18 2.80
C ASN A 127 -5.69 14.41 4.33
N ASN A 128 -5.00 15.44 4.79
CA ASN A 128 -4.99 15.82 6.20
C ASN A 128 -6.07 16.89 6.46
N VAL A 129 -6.85 16.69 7.51
CA VAL A 129 -7.89 17.62 7.96
C VAL A 129 -7.53 18.06 9.37
N THR A 130 -7.20 19.34 9.53
CA THR A 130 -7.00 19.94 10.85
C THR A 130 -8.22 20.81 11.15
N CYS A 131 -9.03 20.36 12.10
CA CYS A 131 -10.19 21.11 12.57
C CYS A 131 -9.89 21.76 13.90
N THR A 132 -10.19 23.05 14.01
CA THR A 132 -10.12 23.81 15.26
C THR A 132 -11.50 24.34 15.57
N THR A 133 -12.02 23.99 16.75
CA THR A 133 -13.31 24.49 17.24
C THR A 133 -13.02 25.67 18.17
N ARG A 134 -13.64 26.82 17.90
CA ARG A 134 -13.69 27.98 18.80
C ARG A 134 -15.11 28.21 19.27
#